data_AF-A0A8X7WSH3-F1
#
_entry.id   AF-A0A8X7WSH3-F1
#
_cell.length_a   1.000
_cell.length_b   1.000
_cell.length_c   1.000
_cell.angle_alpha   90.00
_cell.angle_beta   90.00
_cell.angle_gamma   90.00
#
_symmetry.space_group_name_H-M   'P 1'
#
loop_
_entity.id
_entity.type
_entity.pdbx_description
1 polymer ?
#
loop_
_entity_poly.entity_id
_entity_poly.type
_entity_poly.pdbx_seq_one_letter_code
_entity_poly.pdbx_strand_id
1 'polypeptide(L)'
;MAAETELSSFHGEMARESMSLEASFFIVSLQLLPHTSLNTSPMKPLWHSPLPNSDSFHGPSLKCKMGMKFESPGGFFHLNKWYPKNCIVCQFTRVDEVNGCLKGKQIYLLGDSTLRQWIEYFIKILKNLKMTKMPLGISPVMATDVQRNIHIAWMKHWQPWVSGTPNAVSSGQYVARRLDTIAGGTNTTVVLALGLHFRPFPIMLFLKRLLNIRKAIERLLRRNPLTRVFVKLENTRDLSVDMVRFSNWHGYVQNLAQREVFQGLNIQFIDAWDMTVSHNSFAIHPSANIVWNQLTLFLTYICDECTDTHSFQCDSNRKVEADDTDDG
;
A
#
# COMPACT_ATOMS: atom_id res chain seq x y z
N MET A 1 12.08 -0.45 -47.44
CA MET A 1 12.77 -0.03 -46.20
C MET A 1 12.36 1.35 -45.68
N ALA A 2 11.89 2.31 -46.52
CA ALA A 2 11.40 3.61 -46.05
C ALA A 2 9.93 3.61 -45.56
N ALA A 3 9.05 2.77 -46.13
CA ALA A 3 7.63 2.76 -45.78
C ALA A 3 7.29 2.11 -44.41
N GLU A 4 8.13 1.20 -43.91
CA GLU A 4 7.95 0.58 -42.60
C GLU A 4 8.38 1.50 -41.44
N THR A 5 9.24 2.47 -41.72
CA THR A 5 9.71 3.44 -40.72
C THR A 5 8.66 4.52 -40.43
N GLU A 6 7.90 4.94 -41.45
CA GLU A 6 6.80 5.91 -41.30
C GLU A 6 5.57 5.29 -40.61
N LEU A 7 5.22 4.02 -40.89
CA LEU A 7 4.09 3.37 -40.22
C LEU A 7 4.33 3.19 -38.70
N SER A 8 5.60 2.95 -38.32
CA SER A 8 6.06 2.85 -36.94
C SER A 8 6.04 4.21 -36.22
N SER A 9 6.46 5.29 -36.89
CA SER A 9 6.38 6.64 -36.31
C SER A 9 4.93 7.09 -36.13
N PHE A 10 4.06 6.79 -37.09
CA PHE A 10 2.64 7.13 -37.06
C PHE A 10 1.88 6.39 -35.94
N HIS A 11 2.16 5.10 -35.73
CA HIS A 11 1.62 4.36 -34.57
C HIS A 11 2.18 4.87 -33.23
N GLY A 12 3.45 5.31 -33.20
CA GLY A 12 4.07 5.91 -32.02
C GLY A 12 3.49 7.28 -31.65
N GLU A 13 3.10 8.09 -32.65
CA GLU A 13 2.46 9.39 -32.48
C GLU A 13 1.00 9.25 -32.03
N MET A 14 0.20 8.37 -32.67
CA MET A 14 -1.16 8.08 -32.21
C MET A 14 -1.19 7.47 -30.80
N ALA A 15 -0.19 6.66 -30.43
CA ALA A 15 -0.08 6.13 -29.06
C ALA A 15 0.29 7.23 -28.04
N ARG A 16 1.06 8.25 -28.44
CA ARG A 16 1.38 9.41 -27.60
C ARG A 16 0.21 10.37 -27.47
N GLU A 17 -0.52 10.64 -28.56
CA GLU A 17 -1.72 11.46 -28.55
C GLU A 17 -2.86 10.81 -27.76
N SER A 18 -3.10 9.50 -27.94
CA SER A 18 -4.09 8.77 -27.13
C SER A 18 -3.75 8.74 -25.64
N MET A 19 -2.47 8.55 -25.28
CA MET A 19 -2.03 8.66 -23.88
C MET A 19 -2.12 10.09 -23.35
N SER A 20 -1.88 11.10 -24.19
CA SER A 20 -2.04 12.52 -23.82
C SER A 20 -3.51 12.86 -23.62
N LEU A 21 -4.40 12.37 -24.49
CA LEU A 21 -5.84 12.55 -24.39
C LEU A 21 -6.42 11.82 -23.18
N GLU A 22 -6.01 10.58 -22.89
CA GLU A 22 -6.42 9.86 -21.68
C GLU A 22 -5.93 10.57 -20.41
N ALA A 23 -4.69 11.07 -20.39
CA ALA A 23 -4.16 11.84 -19.27
C ALA A 23 -4.86 13.20 -19.10
N SER A 24 -5.16 13.90 -20.20
CA SER A 24 -5.93 15.14 -20.20
C SER A 24 -7.38 14.90 -19.77
N PHE A 25 -8.03 13.81 -20.20
CA PHE A 25 -9.34 13.40 -19.70
C PHE A 25 -9.30 13.02 -18.22
N PHE A 26 -8.20 12.43 -17.73
CA PHE A 26 -8.03 12.12 -16.31
C PHE A 26 -7.86 13.37 -15.46
N ILE A 27 -7.10 14.37 -15.96
CA ILE A 27 -6.96 15.69 -15.32
C ILE A 27 -8.29 16.41 -15.33
N VAL A 28 -8.98 16.42 -16.48
CA VAL A 28 -10.31 16.99 -16.62
C VAL A 28 -11.28 16.26 -15.70
N SER A 29 -11.24 14.94 -15.52
CA SER A 29 -12.09 14.23 -14.56
C SER A 29 -11.70 14.46 -13.08
N LEU A 30 -10.42 14.71 -12.78
CA LEU A 30 -10.00 15.15 -11.45
C LEU A 30 -10.39 16.62 -11.16
N GLN A 31 -10.42 17.45 -12.20
CA GLN A 31 -10.83 18.87 -12.14
C GLN A 31 -12.35 19.07 -12.32
N LEU A 32 -13.03 18.10 -12.92
CA LEU A 32 -14.48 18.00 -13.15
C LEU A 32 -15.13 16.96 -12.22
N LEU A 33 -14.46 16.57 -11.13
CA LEU A 33 -15.22 16.27 -9.92
C LEU A 33 -16.25 17.38 -9.81
N PRO A 34 -17.55 17.07 -9.78
CA PRO A 34 -18.54 18.10 -9.94
C PRO A 34 -18.22 19.17 -8.92
N HIS A 35 -17.94 20.38 -9.41
CA HIS A 35 -18.45 21.57 -8.76
C HIS A 35 -19.97 21.39 -8.75
N THR A 36 -20.46 20.48 -7.89
CA THR A 36 -21.78 20.60 -7.32
C THR A 36 -21.78 22.04 -6.88
N SER A 37 -22.70 22.83 -7.44
CA SER A 37 -22.99 24.17 -6.94
C SER A 37 -22.78 24.11 -5.45
N LEU A 38 -21.83 24.89 -4.93
CA LEU A 38 -21.72 25.11 -3.51
C LEU A 38 -23.12 25.57 -3.13
N ASN A 39 -23.91 24.64 -2.62
CA ASN A 39 -25.17 24.96 -2.01
C ASN A 39 -24.68 25.78 -0.82
N THR A 40 -24.80 27.10 -0.92
CA THR A 40 -24.37 28.07 0.10
C THR A 40 -25.25 27.97 1.35
N SER A 41 -25.79 26.79 1.61
CA SER A 41 -26.12 26.37 2.96
C SER A 41 -24.80 26.38 3.74
N PRO A 42 -24.70 27.16 4.82
CA PRO A 42 -23.52 27.11 5.68
C PRO A 42 -23.26 25.64 6.04
N MET A 43 -22.01 25.18 5.90
CA MET A 43 -21.60 23.90 6.47
C MET A 43 -22.02 23.93 7.93
N LYS A 44 -23.06 23.17 8.30
CA LYS A 44 -23.38 22.98 9.70
C LYS A 44 -22.11 22.40 10.33
N PRO A 45 -21.59 22.99 11.41
CA PRO A 45 -20.45 22.42 12.11
C PRO A 45 -20.76 20.97 12.43
N LEU A 46 -19.93 20.05 11.93
CA LEU A 46 -20.03 18.59 12.18
C LEU A 46 -20.02 18.26 13.69
N TRP A 47 -19.62 19.22 14.53
CA TRP A 47 -19.71 19.20 15.99
C TRP A 47 -21.13 19.07 16.58
N HIS A 48 -22.20 19.22 15.77
CA HIS A 48 -23.59 19.13 16.24
C HIS A 48 -24.33 17.88 15.74
N SER A 49 -23.65 16.95 15.07
CA SER A 49 -24.23 15.62 14.87
C SER A 49 -24.27 14.95 16.25
N PRO A 50 -25.42 14.46 16.74
CA PRO A 50 -25.44 13.63 17.93
C PRO A 50 -24.42 12.52 17.72
N LEU A 51 -23.45 12.39 18.63
CA LEU A 51 -22.59 11.22 18.63
C LEU A 51 -23.52 10.00 18.63
N PRO A 52 -23.36 9.05 17.68
CA PRO A 52 -24.18 7.86 17.70
C PRO A 52 -24.05 7.23 19.09
N ASN A 53 -25.21 6.86 19.66
CA ASN A 53 -25.28 6.29 21.00
C ASN A 53 -24.25 5.13 21.07
N SER A 54 -23.37 5.12 22.07
CA SER A 54 -22.26 4.15 22.17
C SER A 54 -22.73 2.70 22.07
N ASP A 55 -23.98 2.46 22.50
CA ASP A 55 -24.64 1.16 22.51
C ASP A 55 -25.04 0.65 21.10
N SER A 56 -24.86 1.46 20.05
CA SER A 56 -25.24 1.13 18.66
C SER A 56 -24.05 0.88 17.71
N PHE A 57 -22.80 1.07 18.16
CA PHE A 57 -21.65 0.75 17.33
C PHE A 57 -21.40 -0.76 17.31
N HIS A 58 -21.98 -1.43 16.32
CA HIS A 58 -21.62 -2.79 15.97
C HIS A 58 -20.44 -2.74 15.00
N GLY A 59 -19.26 -3.14 15.47
CA GLY A 59 -18.08 -3.29 14.63
C GLY A 59 -18.30 -4.30 13.49
N PRO A 60 -17.37 -4.38 12.52
CA PRO A 60 -17.50 -5.32 11.43
C PRO A 60 -17.53 -6.77 11.94
N SER A 61 -18.31 -7.62 11.28
CA SER A 61 -18.47 -9.04 11.64
C SER A 61 -17.70 -10.00 10.70
N LEU A 62 -17.21 -9.50 9.57
CA LEU A 62 -16.55 -10.30 8.54
C LEU A 62 -15.05 -10.09 8.57
N LYS A 63 -14.28 -11.20 8.52
CA LYS A 63 -12.83 -11.18 8.28
C LYS A 63 -12.52 -10.44 6.98
N CYS A 64 -11.41 -9.67 6.96
CA CYS A 64 -10.95 -8.99 5.75
C CYS A 64 -10.65 -10.00 4.63
N LYS A 65 -11.17 -9.73 3.43
CA LYS A 65 -11.03 -10.60 2.24
C LYS A 65 -10.67 -9.77 1.02
N MET A 66 -10.01 -10.42 0.05
CA MET A 66 -9.68 -9.80 -1.23
C MET A 66 -10.91 -9.23 -1.92
N GLY A 67 -10.77 -8.06 -2.55
CA GLY A 67 -11.85 -7.42 -3.32
C GLY A 67 -12.84 -6.62 -2.47
N MET A 68 -12.60 -6.50 -1.16
CA MET A 68 -13.37 -5.59 -0.32
C MET A 68 -13.15 -4.14 -0.78
N LYS A 69 -14.25 -3.40 -0.92
CA LYS A 69 -14.19 -1.98 -1.30
C LYS A 69 -13.46 -1.18 -0.24
N PHE A 70 -12.59 -0.29 -0.72
CA PHE A 70 -11.92 0.68 0.13
C PHE A 70 -12.91 1.78 0.55
N GLU A 71 -12.84 2.20 1.82
CA GLU A 71 -13.54 3.37 2.36
C GLU A 71 -12.51 4.29 3.04
N SER A 72 -12.69 5.61 2.92
CA SER A 72 -11.87 6.58 3.66
C SER A 72 -12.74 7.34 4.67
N PRO A 73 -12.32 7.47 5.94
CA PRO A 73 -11.13 6.84 6.52
C PRO A 73 -11.27 5.31 6.61
N GLY A 74 -10.17 4.60 6.42
CA GLY A 74 -10.10 3.14 6.35
C GLY A 74 -10.16 2.44 7.70
N GLY A 75 -9.96 3.16 8.80
CA GLY A 75 -9.94 2.61 10.16
C GLY A 75 -9.33 3.55 11.17
N PHE A 76 -9.02 3.02 12.35
CA PHE A 76 -8.38 3.75 13.44
C PHE A 76 -7.45 2.85 14.26
N PHE A 77 -6.53 3.48 15.00
CA PHE A 77 -5.74 2.80 16.03
C PHE A 77 -6.44 2.82 17.39
N HIS A 78 -6.42 1.68 18.08
CA HIS A 78 -6.73 1.60 19.50
C HIS A 78 -5.75 0.64 20.18
N LEU A 79 -5.11 1.08 21.26
CA LEU A 79 -4.08 0.32 22.00
C LEU A 79 -3.04 -0.33 21.06
N ASN A 80 -2.48 0.46 20.15
CA ASN A 80 -1.44 0.05 19.19
C ASN A 80 -1.86 -1.07 18.20
N LYS A 81 -3.17 -1.30 18.04
CA LYS A 81 -3.76 -2.19 17.05
C LYS A 81 -4.59 -1.39 16.06
N TRP A 82 -4.45 -1.71 14.77
CA TRP A 82 -5.25 -1.15 13.69
C TRP A 82 -6.57 -1.89 13.54
N TYR A 83 -7.67 -1.14 13.56
CA TYR A 83 -9.02 -1.65 13.33
C TYR A 83 -9.56 -1.05 12.03
N PRO A 84 -9.59 -1.82 10.92
CA PRO A 84 -10.28 -1.40 9.71
C PRO A 84 -11.77 -1.21 9.97
N LYS A 85 -12.37 -0.24 9.31
CA LYS A 85 -13.79 0.08 9.48
C LYS A 85 -14.72 -1.05 9.00
N ASN A 86 -14.34 -1.73 7.92
CA ASN A 86 -15.23 -2.63 7.18
C ASN A 86 -14.99 -4.12 7.42
N CYS A 87 -13.93 -4.50 8.14
CA CYS A 87 -13.58 -5.90 8.32
C CYS A 87 -12.73 -6.17 9.57
N ILE A 88 -12.73 -7.42 10.01
CA ILE A 88 -11.95 -7.89 11.16
C ILE A 88 -10.57 -8.36 10.68
N VAL A 89 -9.53 -7.87 11.36
CA VAL A 89 -8.14 -8.30 11.20
C VAL A 89 -7.87 -9.48 12.12
N CYS A 90 -7.23 -10.52 11.58
CA CYS A 90 -6.84 -11.67 12.37
C CYS A 90 -5.69 -11.32 13.32
N GLN A 91 -5.68 -11.91 14.50
CA GLN A 91 -4.53 -11.81 15.39
C GLN A 91 -3.55 -12.95 15.09
N PHE A 92 -2.28 -12.61 14.89
CA PHE A 92 -1.19 -13.56 14.75
C PHE A 92 -0.33 -13.46 16.01
N THR A 93 -0.68 -14.24 17.04
CA THR A 93 0.01 -14.20 18.34
C THR A 93 1.19 -15.17 18.38
N ARG A 94 1.16 -16.21 17.53
CA ARG A 94 2.19 -17.24 17.46
C ARG A 94 2.90 -17.21 16.11
N VAL A 95 4.23 -17.34 16.16
CA VAL A 95 5.06 -17.44 14.96
C VAL A 95 4.67 -18.65 14.08
N ASP A 96 4.15 -19.72 14.67
CA ASP A 96 3.68 -20.90 13.94
C ASP A 96 2.47 -20.59 13.04
N GLU A 97 1.60 -19.66 13.42
CA GLU A 97 0.45 -19.23 12.61
C GLU A 97 0.94 -18.53 11.34
N VAL A 98 1.95 -17.67 11.49
CA VAL A 98 2.60 -17.01 10.35
C VAL A 98 3.33 -18.03 9.47
N ASN A 99 4.09 -18.95 10.06
CA ASN A 99 4.77 -20.02 9.32
C ASN A 99 3.79 -20.92 8.56
N GLY A 100 2.69 -21.33 9.21
CA GLY A 100 1.65 -22.16 8.63
C GLY A 100 0.97 -21.44 7.46
N CYS A 101 0.61 -20.17 7.67
CA CYS A 101 0.05 -19.33 6.62
C CYS A 101 0.99 -19.16 5.43
N LEU A 102 2.27 -18.91 5.65
CA LEU A 102 3.22 -18.64 4.56
C LEU A 102 3.70 -19.89 3.82
N LYS A 103 3.43 -21.09 4.36
CA LYS A 103 3.86 -22.37 3.78
C LYS A 103 3.47 -22.47 2.30
N GLY A 104 4.47 -22.76 1.45
CA GLY A 104 4.30 -22.91 0.00
C GLY A 104 4.07 -21.60 -0.77
N LYS A 105 4.12 -20.43 -0.14
CA LYS A 105 3.84 -19.14 -0.79
C LYS A 105 5.10 -18.45 -1.33
N GLN A 106 4.92 -17.85 -2.51
CA GLN A 106 5.89 -16.98 -3.18
C GLN A 106 5.42 -15.53 -3.05
N ILE A 107 6.19 -14.69 -2.36
CA ILE A 107 5.83 -13.28 -2.11
C ILE A 107 6.86 -12.37 -2.77
N TYR A 108 6.42 -11.54 -3.71
CA TYR A 108 7.22 -10.53 -4.39
C TYR A 108 6.87 -9.14 -3.87
N LEU A 109 7.80 -8.52 -3.15
CA LEU A 109 7.69 -7.17 -2.61
C LEU A 109 8.42 -6.20 -3.55
N LEU A 110 7.69 -5.54 -4.44
CA LEU A 110 8.25 -4.67 -5.48
C LEU A 110 8.03 -3.21 -5.08
N GLY A 111 9.01 -2.59 -4.42
CA GLY A 111 8.75 -1.25 -3.92
C GLY A 111 9.88 -0.46 -3.28
N ASP A 112 9.49 0.51 -2.47
CA ASP A 112 10.40 1.41 -1.75
C ASP A 112 11.02 0.76 -0.50
N SER A 113 11.76 1.56 0.26
CA SER A 113 12.39 1.13 1.51
C SER A 113 11.40 0.78 2.63
N THR A 114 10.17 1.30 2.62
CA THR A 114 9.15 0.94 3.62
C THR A 114 8.58 -0.45 3.36
N LEU A 115 8.53 -0.87 2.10
CA LEU A 115 8.21 -2.26 1.77
C LEU A 115 9.39 -3.21 2.02
N ARG A 116 10.63 -2.70 2.04
CA ARG A 116 11.79 -3.47 2.50
C ARG A 116 11.70 -3.82 3.98
N GLN A 117 11.14 -2.93 4.80
CA GLN A 117 10.90 -3.22 6.23
C GLN A 117 10.05 -4.48 6.43
N TRP A 118 9.14 -4.82 5.50
CA TRP A 118 8.31 -6.02 5.61
C TRP A 118 9.14 -7.31 5.54
N ILE A 119 10.04 -7.44 4.57
CA ILE A 119 10.91 -8.64 4.48
C ILE A 119 11.90 -8.70 5.65
N GLU A 120 12.42 -7.55 6.08
CA GLU A 120 13.31 -7.47 7.25
C GLU A 120 12.58 -7.93 8.52
N TYR A 121 11.31 -7.55 8.67
CA TYR A 121 10.46 -8.01 9.75
C TYR A 121 10.19 -9.52 9.68
N PHE A 122 9.84 -10.07 8.50
CA PHE A 122 9.65 -11.50 8.32
C PHE A 122 10.92 -12.30 8.65
N ILE A 123 12.09 -11.87 8.19
CA ILE A 123 13.37 -12.51 8.52
C ILE A 123 13.62 -12.48 10.03
N LYS A 124 13.29 -11.38 10.70
CA LYS A 124 13.46 -11.23 12.15
C LYS A 124 12.61 -12.22 12.95
N ILE A 125 11.35 -12.42 12.56
CA ILE A 125 10.42 -13.27 13.34
C ILE A 125 10.47 -14.75 12.92
N LEU A 126 10.77 -15.06 11.65
CA LEU A 126 10.79 -16.42 11.12
C LEU A 126 12.22 -16.96 11.11
N LYS A 127 12.63 -17.64 12.19
CA LYS A 127 14.02 -18.13 12.38
C LYS A 127 14.56 -18.99 11.22
N ASN A 128 13.69 -19.71 10.51
CA ASN A 128 14.05 -20.59 9.40
C ASN A 128 14.01 -19.90 8.02
N LEU A 129 13.49 -18.67 7.94
CA LEU A 129 13.51 -17.88 6.72
C LEU A 129 14.92 -17.27 6.57
N LYS A 130 15.78 -17.94 5.80
CA LYS A 130 17.18 -17.54 5.62
C LYS A 130 17.33 -16.60 4.45
N MET A 131 17.97 -15.47 4.68
CA MET A 131 18.36 -14.53 3.64
C MET A 131 19.52 -15.11 2.81
N THR A 132 19.38 -15.12 1.49
CA THR A 132 20.35 -15.79 0.58
C THR A 132 21.65 -15.00 0.41
N LYS A 133 21.62 -13.67 0.52
CA LYS A 133 22.80 -12.80 0.54
C LYS A 133 22.44 -11.48 1.22
N MET A 134 23.31 -10.94 2.08
CA MET A 134 23.28 -9.50 2.40
C MET A 134 23.98 -8.77 1.26
N PRO A 135 23.28 -8.10 0.36
CA PRO A 135 23.99 -7.24 -0.55
C PRO A 135 24.35 -5.94 0.18
N LEU A 136 25.55 -5.43 -0.07
CA LEU A 136 25.93 -4.08 0.32
C LEU A 136 24.94 -3.08 -0.34
N GLY A 137 24.40 -2.14 0.46
CA GLY A 137 23.53 -1.06 -0.01
C GLY A 137 22.09 -1.48 -0.39
N ILE A 138 21.57 -0.85 -1.47
CA ILE A 138 20.16 -0.94 -1.91
C ILE A 138 20.03 -1.93 -3.06
N SER A 139 20.17 -3.20 -2.69
CA SER A 139 20.17 -4.33 -3.61
C SER A 139 19.04 -5.30 -3.25
N PRO A 140 18.57 -6.12 -4.22
CA PRO A 140 17.49 -7.08 -3.98
C PRO A 140 17.77 -8.00 -2.80
N VAL A 141 16.75 -8.22 -1.98
CA VAL A 141 16.81 -9.16 -0.83
C VAL A 141 15.94 -10.35 -1.17
N MET A 142 16.47 -11.55 -1.01
CA MET A 142 15.68 -12.78 -1.09
C MET A 142 15.85 -13.57 0.20
N ALA A 143 14.76 -14.14 0.69
CA ALA A 143 14.73 -14.94 1.90
C ALA A 143 13.86 -16.19 1.68
N THR A 144 14.37 -17.34 2.10
CA THR A 144 13.77 -18.65 1.81
C THR A 144 13.76 -19.55 3.03
N ASP A 145 12.63 -20.21 3.30
CA ASP A 145 12.54 -21.39 4.18
C ASP A 145 12.35 -22.60 3.28
N VAL A 146 13.41 -23.40 3.13
CA VAL A 146 13.41 -24.57 2.24
C VAL A 146 12.45 -25.65 2.72
N GLN A 147 12.33 -25.86 4.04
CA GLN A 147 11.49 -26.91 4.61
C GLN A 147 10.00 -26.61 4.40
N ARG A 148 9.61 -25.33 4.53
CA ARG A 148 8.23 -24.88 4.35
C ARG A 148 7.94 -24.40 2.94
N ASN A 149 8.92 -24.42 2.04
CA ASN A 149 8.86 -23.85 0.70
C ASN A 149 8.31 -22.42 0.69
N ILE A 150 8.85 -21.57 1.58
CA ILE A 150 8.48 -20.14 1.66
C ILE A 150 9.54 -19.36 0.90
N HIS A 151 9.12 -18.48 -0.01
CA HIS A 151 10.02 -17.57 -0.69
C HIS A 151 9.49 -16.14 -0.63
N ILE A 152 10.28 -15.23 -0.09
CA ILE A 152 9.97 -13.80 -0.02
C ILE A 152 11.11 -13.05 -0.68
N ALA A 153 10.80 -12.18 -1.62
CA ALA A 153 11.80 -11.43 -2.35
C ALA A 153 11.40 -9.95 -2.44
N TRP A 154 12.29 -9.07 -1.99
CA TRP A 154 12.14 -7.63 -2.14
C TRP A 154 13.04 -7.10 -3.26
N MET A 155 12.45 -6.26 -4.12
CA MET A 155 13.16 -5.52 -5.16
C MET A 155 12.70 -4.06 -5.16
N LYS A 156 13.66 -3.15 -5.34
CA LYS A 156 13.36 -1.73 -5.54
C LYS A 156 12.46 -1.50 -6.74
N HIS A 157 11.54 -0.53 -6.67
CA HIS A 157 10.67 -0.15 -7.80
C HIS A 157 11.40 0.52 -8.98
N TRP A 158 12.72 0.74 -8.82
CA TRP A 158 13.63 1.38 -9.75
C TRP A 158 13.45 2.91 -9.82
N GLN A 159 13.76 3.55 -10.95
CA GLN A 159 13.83 5.01 -11.03
C GLN A 159 12.44 5.69 -11.12
N PRO A 160 12.29 6.93 -10.60
CA PRO A 160 13.26 7.70 -9.82
C PRO A 160 13.53 7.06 -8.44
N TRP A 161 14.79 6.99 -8.02
CA TRP A 161 15.17 6.52 -6.69
C TRP A 161 15.93 7.61 -5.96
N VAL A 162 15.29 8.25 -4.98
CA VAL A 162 15.92 9.31 -4.18
C VAL A 162 16.50 8.70 -2.90
N SER A 163 17.82 8.71 -2.80
CA SER A 163 18.58 8.20 -1.65
C SER A 163 19.90 8.96 -1.52
N GLY A 164 20.45 9.05 -0.31
CA GLY A 164 21.80 9.57 -0.08
C GLY A 164 22.91 8.63 -0.57
N THR A 165 22.57 7.39 -0.92
CA THR A 165 23.52 6.39 -1.45
C THR A 165 23.42 6.24 -2.97
N PRO A 166 24.54 6.37 -3.71
CA PRO A 166 24.57 6.13 -5.15
C PRO A 166 24.15 4.70 -5.50
N ASN A 167 23.43 4.55 -6.61
CA ASN A 167 22.99 3.24 -7.11
C ASN A 167 23.33 3.11 -8.60
N ALA A 168 24.02 2.04 -8.98
CA ALA A 168 24.34 1.76 -10.38
C ALA A 168 23.06 1.52 -11.19
N VAL A 169 22.87 2.28 -12.28
CA VAL A 169 21.70 2.21 -13.18
C VAL A 169 21.51 0.82 -13.82
N SER A 170 22.58 0.06 -14.00
CA SER A 170 22.51 -1.31 -14.53
C SER A 170 21.89 -2.32 -13.56
N SER A 171 21.74 -1.98 -12.27
CA SER A 171 21.40 -2.95 -11.21
C SER A 171 19.90 -3.17 -10.97
N GLY A 172 19.01 -2.59 -11.77
CA GLY A 172 17.58 -2.67 -11.47
C GLY A 172 16.64 -2.73 -12.66
N GLN A 173 15.39 -3.04 -12.35
CA GLN A 173 14.33 -3.33 -13.30
C GLN A 173 13.04 -2.66 -12.82
N TYR A 174 12.35 -1.96 -13.72
CA TYR A 174 11.06 -1.35 -13.38
C TYR A 174 10.02 -2.40 -12.99
N VAL A 175 9.16 -2.05 -12.02
CA VAL A 175 8.06 -2.89 -11.52
C VAL A 175 7.25 -3.52 -12.65
N ALA A 176 6.84 -2.74 -13.65
CA ALA A 176 6.05 -3.24 -14.78
C ALA A 176 6.74 -4.39 -15.53
N ARG A 177 8.05 -4.27 -15.80
CA ARG A 177 8.82 -5.33 -16.47
C ARG A 177 8.98 -6.56 -15.57
N ARG A 178 9.09 -6.37 -14.25
CA ARG A 178 9.16 -7.47 -13.28
C ARG A 178 7.85 -8.25 -13.22
N LEU A 179 6.72 -7.54 -13.19
CA LEU A 179 5.38 -8.15 -13.24
C LEU A 179 5.19 -9.02 -14.49
N ASP A 180 5.77 -8.63 -15.62
CA ASP A 180 5.72 -9.44 -16.85
C ASP A 180 6.52 -10.76 -16.75
N THR A 181 7.55 -10.81 -15.89
CA THR A 181 8.35 -12.03 -15.65
C THR A 181 7.80 -12.95 -14.56
N ILE A 182 6.87 -12.47 -13.74
CA ILE A 182 6.27 -13.29 -12.69
C ILE A 182 5.24 -14.22 -13.35
N ALA A 183 5.42 -15.53 -13.12
CA ALA A 183 4.48 -16.54 -13.59
C ALA A 183 3.09 -16.27 -13.01
N GLY A 184 2.96 -16.19 -11.69
CA GLY A 184 1.69 -16.02 -10.98
C GLY A 184 1.17 -17.33 -10.39
N GLY A 185 -0.09 -17.36 -9.98
CA GLY A 185 -0.79 -18.55 -9.48
C GLY A 185 -1.30 -18.41 -8.05
N THR A 186 -1.98 -19.44 -7.55
CA THR A 186 -2.66 -19.48 -6.24
C THR A 186 -1.76 -19.15 -5.05
N ASN A 187 -0.50 -19.58 -5.13
CA ASN A 187 0.51 -19.35 -4.08
C ASN A 187 1.37 -18.10 -4.32
N THR A 188 1.12 -17.36 -5.40
CA THR A 188 1.89 -16.16 -5.72
C THR A 188 1.18 -14.92 -5.23
N THR A 189 1.89 -14.11 -4.46
CA THR A 189 1.44 -12.80 -4.00
C THR A 189 2.43 -11.73 -4.42
N VAL A 190 1.93 -10.61 -4.92
CA VAL A 190 2.74 -9.43 -5.25
C VAL A 190 2.28 -8.24 -4.42
N VAL A 191 3.22 -7.50 -3.84
CA VAL A 191 2.94 -6.26 -3.11
C VAL A 191 3.73 -5.13 -3.76
N LEU A 192 3.06 -4.02 -4.05
CA LEU A 192 3.64 -2.85 -4.70
C LEU A 192 3.69 -1.67 -3.74
N ALA A 193 4.79 -0.91 -3.76
CA ALA A 193 4.91 0.37 -3.05
C ALA A 193 5.86 1.31 -3.81
N LEU A 194 5.42 2.51 -4.21
CA LEU A 194 6.25 3.45 -4.98
C LEU A 194 6.70 4.62 -4.11
N GLY A 195 5.74 5.19 -3.37
CA GLY A 195 6.01 6.04 -2.22
C GLY A 195 6.75 7.34 -2.51
N LEU A 196 7.32 7.83 -1.41
CA LEU A 196 8.14 9.02 -1.23
C LEU A 196 9.06 9.39 -2.41
N HIS A 197 9.60 8.41 -3.13
CA HIS A 197 10.60 8.59 -4.18
C HIS A 197 10.09 9.41 -5.36
N PHE A 198 8.76 9.50 -5.53
CA PHE A 198 8.14 10.28 -6.58
C PHE A 198 7.72 11.69 -6.15
N ARG A 199 7.67 12.01 -4.83
CA ARG A 199 7.18 13.32 -4.34
C ARG A 199 7.93 14.53 -4.91
N PRO A 200 9.27 14.49 -5.11
CA PRO A 200 10.00 15.61 -5.69
C PRO A 200 9.80 15.83 -7.19
N PHE A 201 9.05 14.94 -7.86
CA PHE A 201 8.89 14.97 -9.31
C PHE A 201 7.48 15.41 -9.70
N PRO A 202 7.29 15.95 -10.92
CA PRO A 202 5.96 16.28 -11.41
C PRO A 202 5.02 15.08 -11.34
N ILE A 203 3.79 15.32 -10.87
CA ILE A 203 2.77 14.27 -10.68
C ILE A 203 2.51 13.45 -11.97
N MET A 204 2.71 14.05 -13.15
CA MET A 204 2.59 13.37 -14.44
C MET A 204 3.56 12.20 -14.59
N LEU A 205 4.77 12.29 -14.04
CA LEU A 205 5.72 11.18 -14.05
C LEU A 205 5.19 9.99 -13.22
N PHE A 206 4.57 10.30 -12.07
CA PHE A 206 3.97 9.29 -11.20
C PHE A 206 2.75 8.65 -11.86
N LEU A 207 1.83 9.43 -12.43
CA LEU A 207 0.66 8.91 -13.17
C LEU A 207 1.08 7.99 -14.32
N LYS A 208 2.07 8.40 -15.12
CA LYS A 208 2.64 7.54 -16.18
C LYS A 208 3.23 6.25 -15.61
N ARG A 209 3.87 6.28 -14.44
CA ARG A 209 4.37 5.07 -13.77
C ARG A 209 3.20 4.16 -13.36
N LEU A 210 2.16 4.72 -12.74
CA LEU A 210 1.00 3.96 -12.28
C LEU A 210 0.25 3.31 -13.45
N LEU A 211 -0.01 4.03 -14.54
CA LEU A 211 -0.69 3.49 -15.72
C LEU A 211 0.08 2.32 -16.35
N ASN A 212 1.41 2.41 -16.43
CA ASN A 212 2.24 1.31 -16.92
C ASN A 212 2.21 0.09 -15.98
N ILE A 213 2.19 0.31 -14.67
CA ILE A 213 2.03 -0.76 -13.68
C ILE A 213 0.63 -1.37 -13.76
N ARG A 214 -0.43 -0.57 -13.93
CA ARG A 214 -1.81 -1.03 -14.09
C ARG A 214 -1.91 -2.02 -15.25
N LYS A 215 -1.41 -1.64 -16.43
CA LYS A 215 -1.35 -2.51 -17.61
C LYS A 215 -0.56 -3.82 -17.35
N ALA A 216 0.50 -3.75 -16.55
CA ALA A 216 1.28 -4.94 -16.18
C ALA A 216 0.56 -5.85 -15.19
N ILE A 217 -0.17 -5.30 -14.22
CA ILE A 217 -1.05 -6.05 -13.31
C ILE A 217 -2.14 -6.75 -14.12
N GLU A 218 -2.80 -6.05 -15.05
CA GLU A 218 -3.81 -6.64 -15.94
C GLU A 218 -3.24 -7.81 -16.75
N ARG A 219 -2.01 -7.68 -17.27
CA ARG A 219 -1.32 -8.79 -17.94
C ARG A 219 -1.05 -9.95 -16.99
N LEU A 220 -0.58 -9.70 -15.77
CA LEU A 220 -0.35 -10.74 -14.77
C LEU A 220 -1.64 -11.48 -14.40
N LEU A 221 -2.71 -10.76 -14.10
CA LEU A 221 -3.99 -11.34 -13.71
C LEU A 221 -4.70 -12.05 -14.87
N ARG A 222 -4.52 -11.58 -16.11
CA ARG A 222 -5.00 -12.30 -17.30
C ARG A 222 -4.28 -13.63 -17.50
N ARG A 223 -2.96 -13.68 -17.24
CA ARG A 223 -2.17 -14.92 -17.31
C ARG A 223 -2.51 -15.87 -16.16
N ASN A 224 -2.66 -15.34 -14.94
CA ASN A 224 -2.90 -16.11 -13.74
C ASN A 224 -3.86 -15.36 -12.79
N PRO A 225 -5.19 -15.55 -12.92
CA PRO A 225 -6.20 -14.77 -12.18
C PRO A 225 -6.23 -15.05 -10.67
N LEU A 226 -5.61 -16.16 -10.23
CA LEU A 226 -5.51 -16.53 -8.82
C LEU A 226 -4.31 -15.88 -8.12
N THR A 227 -3.50 -15.11 -8.84
CA THR A 227 -2.41 -14.31 -8.25
C THR A 227 -3.00 -13.20 -7.39
N ARG A 228 -2.56 -13.08 -6.13
CA ARG A 228 -3.01 -11.99 -5.25
C ARG A 228 -2.09 -10.79 -5.43
N VAL A 229 -2.66 -9.61 -5.66
CA VAL A 229 -1.89 -8.36 -5.84
C VAL A 229 -2.34 -7.33 -4.82
N PHE A 230 -1.37 -6.72 -4.15
CA PHE A 230 -1.58 -5.69 -3.15
C PHE A 230 -0.87 -4.40 -3.55
N VAL A 231 -1.47 -3.27 -3.21
CA VAL A 231 -0.84 -1.96 -3.30
C VAL A 231 -0.77 -1.38 -1.89
N LYS A 232 0.44 -1.30 -1.34
CA LYS A 232 0.71 -0.56 -0.11
C LYS A 232 0.78 0.92 -0.47
N LEU A 233 -0.14 1.69 0.08
CA LEU A 233 -0.25 3.11 -0.20
C LEU A 233 0.84 3.93 0.52
N GLU A 234 0.82 5.24 0.26
CA GLU A 234 1.73 6.23 0.86
C GLU A 234 1.78 6.15 2.39
N ASN A 235 2.90 6.54 2.99
CA ASN A 235 2.96 6.83 4.43
C ASN A 235 3.00 8.36 4.62
N THR A 236 2.55 8.87 5.76
CA THR A 236 2.88 10.25 6.14
C THR A 236 4.37 10.39 6.47
N ARG A 237 4.87 11.62 6.40
CA ARG A 237 6.26 12.00 6.68
C ARG A 237 6.33 13.36 7.38
N ASP A 238 7.41 13.55 8.14
CA ASP A 238 7.78 14.76 8.87
C ASP A 238 7.97 15.95 7.92
N LEU A 239 7.51 17.10 8.42
CA LEU A 239 7.57 18.41 7.77
C LEU A 239 8.89 19.13 8.09
N SER A 240 9.75 18.60 8.96
CA SER A 240 10.99 19.29 9.36
C SER A 240 12.08 19.34 8.28
N VAL A 241 12.17 18.33 7.40
CA VAL A 241 13.24 18.20 6.40
C VAL A 241 12.70 18.24 4.98
N ASP A 242 13.11 19.26 4.22
CA ASP A 242 12.82 19.43 2.79
C ASP A 242 11.31 19.34 2.48
N MET A 243 10.54 20.05 3.31
CA MET A 243 9.07 20.05 3.28
C MET A 243 8.52 20.38 1.90
N VAL A 244 9.19 21.28 1.16
CA VAL A 244 8.72 21.72 -0.16
C VAL A 244 8.65 20.54 -1.12
N ARG A 245 9.65 19.65 -1.12
CA ARG A 245 9.71 18.53 -2.07
C ARG A 245 9.07 17.24 -1.55
N PHE A 246 8.96 17.07 -0.23
CA PHE A 246 8.53 15.80 0.38
C PHE A 246 7.29 15.88 1.28
N SER A 247 6.63 17.05 1.37
CA SER A 247 5.45 17.24 2.22
C SER A 247 4.35 16.21 1.97
N ASN A 248 3.51 16.07 3.00
CA ASN A 248 2.31 15.25 2.93
C ASN A 248 1.28 15.75 1.91
N TRP A 249 1.37 17.00 1.44
CA TRP A 249 0.55 17.44 0.30
C TRP A 249 0.81 16.58 -0.95
N HIS A 250 2.07 16.41 -1.35
CA HIS A 250 2.44 15.56 -2.49
C HIS A 250 2.09 14.09 -2.22
N GLY A 251 2.35 13.62 -1.00
CA GLY A 251 1.98 12.26 -0.59
C GLY A 251 0.49 12.00 -0.69
N TYR A 252 -0.35 12.94 -0.26
CA TYR A 252 -1.80 12.79 -0.31
C TYR A 252 -2.30 12.71 -1.75
N VAL A 253 -1.83 13.59 -2.63
CA VAL A 253 -2.17 13.56 -4.06
C VAL A 253 -1.73 12.21 -4.70
N GLN A 254 -0.55 11.70 -4.35
CA GLN A 254 -0.08 10.38 -4.80
C GLN A 254 -0.91 9.22 -4.24
N ASN A 255 -1.39 9.33 -3.00
CA ASN A 255 -2.28 8.36 -2.38
C ASN A 255 -3.59 8.25 -3.17
N LEU A 256 -4.22 9.40 -3.46
CA LEU A 256 -5.45 9.47 -4.27
C LEU A 256 -5.23 8.94 -5.69
N ALA A 257 -4.14 9.35 -6.35
CA ALA A 257 -3.80 8.89 -7.70
C ALA A 257 -3.64 7.37 -7.79
N GLN A 258 -3.04 6.72 -6.77
CA GLN A 258 -2.92 5.26 -6.73
C GLN A 258 -4.28 4.57 -6.64
N ARG A 259 -5.20 5.09 -5.82
CA ARG A 259 -6.55 4.55 -5.69
C ARG A 259 -7.29 4.66 -7.02
N GLU A 260 -7.27 5.84 -7.61
CA GLU A 260 -7.96 6.14 -8.86
C GLU A 260 -7.40 5.31 -10.03
N VAL A 261 -6.07 5.24 -10.18
CA VAL A 261 -5.44 4.51 -11.29
C VAL A 261 -5.57 3.01 -11.13
N PHE A 262 -5.66 2.46 -9.92
CA PHE A 262 -5.79 1.02 -9.71
C PHE A 262 -7.21 0.54 -9.41
N GLN A 263 -8.20 1.44 -9.34
CA GLN A 263 -9.59 1.06 -9.14
C GLN A 263 -10.09 0.10 -10.24
N GLY A 264 -11.03 -0.76 -9.89
CA GLY A 264 -11.60 -1.76 -10.81
C GLY A 264 -10.68 -2.95 -11.13
N LEU A 265 -9.42 -2.96 -10.67
CA LEU A 265 -8.60 -4.17 -10.70
C LEU A 265 -8.94 -5.10 -9.53
N ASN A 266 -8.78 -6.41 -9.72
CA ASN A 266 -8.85 -7.39 -8.65
C ASN A 266 -7.58 -7.36 -7.79
N ILE A 267 -7.42 -6.29 -7.00
CA ILE A 267 -6.32 -6.06 -6.08
C ILE A 267 -6.85 -5.69 -4.69
N GLN A 268 -5.95 -5.58 -3.71
CA GLN A 268 -6.29 -5.07 -2.39
C GLN A 268 -5.32 -3.97 -1.94
N PHE A 269 -5.85 -2.90 -1.34
CA PHE A 269 -5.02 -1.85 -0.75
C PHE A 269 -4.63 -2.19 0.69
N ILE A 270 -3.38 -1.89 1.03
CA ILE A 270 -2.91 -1.79 2.42
C ILE A 270 -2.71 -0.32 2.70
N ASP A 271 -3.65 0.27 3.44
CA ASP A 271 -3.72 1.71 3.64
C ASP A 271 -2.76 2.19 4.73
N ALA A 272 -1.47 2.23 4.37
CA ALA A 272 -0.44 2.74 5.24
C ALA A 272 -0.60 4.24 5.54
N TRP A 273 -1.36 4.99 4.73
CA TRP A 273 -1.57 6.41 4.92
C TRP A 273 -2.46 6.63 6.12
N ASP A 274 -3.66 6.04 6.11
CA ASP A 274 -4.59 6.18 7.23
C ASP A 274 -4.01 5.57 8.52
N MET A 275 -3.23 4.48 8.41
CA MET A 275 -2.50 3.94 9.55
C MET A 275 -1.51 4.97 10.15
N THR A 276 -0.71 5.63 9.31
CA THR A 276 0.31 6.57 9.81
C THR A 276 -0.28 7.90 10.26
N VAL A 277 -1.35 8.39 9.61
CA VAL A 277 -2.15 9.53 10.09
C VAL A 277 -2.79 9.21 11.44
N SER A 278 -3.51 8.10 11.55
CA SER A 278 -4.23 7.73 12.78
C SER A 278 -3.28 7.47 13.96
N HIS A 279 -2.07 6.97 13.69
CA HIS A 279 -1.05 6.77 14.73
C HIS A 279 -0.21 8.04 14.98
N ASN A 280 -0.53 9.17 14.35
CA ASN A 280 0.23 10.42 14.42
C ASN A 280 1.73 10.24 14.15
N SER A 281 2.06 9.39 13.17
CA SER A 281 3.43 9.02 12.84
C SER A 281 3.92 9.79 11.63
N PHE A 282 5.03 10.50 11.79
CA PHE A 282 5.67 11.26 10.71
C PHE A 282 7.06 10.71 10.36
N ALA A 283 7.45 9.57 10.90
CA ALA A 283 8.71 8.94 10.56
C ALA A 283 8.70 8.47 9.09
N ILE A 284 9.76 8.77 8.34
CA ILE A 284 9.94 8.29 6.96
C ILE A 284 9.82 6.76 6.89
N HIS A 285 10.40 6.09 7.88
CA HIS A 285 10.27 4.66 8.12
C HIS A 285 9.35 4.46 9.33
N PRO A 286 8.12 3.96 9.12
CA PRO A 286 7.20 3.67 10.21
C PRO A 286 7.81 2.75 11.27
N SER A 287 7.36 2.93 12.52
CA SER A 287 7.81 2.11 13.65
C SER A 287 7.45 0.64 13.46
N ALA A 288 8.13 -0.24 14.20
CA ALA A 288 7.88 -1.68 14.15
C ALA A 288 6.42 -2.05 14.47
N ASN A 289 5.72 -1.27 15.30
CA ASN A 289 4.31 -1.48 15.58
C ASN A 289 3.41 -1.20 14.37
N ILE A 290 3.64 -0.10 13.65
CA ILE A 290 2.87 0.22 12.44
C ILE A 290 3.16 -0.81 11.35
N VAL A 291 4.43 -1.17 11.15
CA VAL A 291 4.84 -2.22 10.19
C VAL A 291 4.16 -3.55 10.53
N TRP A 292 4.09 -3.93 11.81
CA TRP A 292 3.38 -5.13 12.22
C TRP A 292 1.89 -5.08 11.88
N ASN A 293 1.21 -3.97 12.17
CA ASN A 293 -0.22 -3.83 11.81
C ASN A 293 -0.46 -3.90 10.28
N GLN A 294 0.44 -3.35 9.47
CA GLN A 294 0.42 -3.51 8.01
C GLN A 294 0.54 -4.99 7.61
N LEU A 295 1.48 -5.72 8.23
CA LEU A 295 1.72 -7.15 7.99
C LEU A 295 0.55 -8.02 8.47
N THR A 296 -0.02 -7.74 9.63
CA THR A 296 -1.18 -8.47 10.17
C THR A 296 -2.40 -8.32 9.25
N LEU A 297 -2.66 -7.11 8.75
CA LEU A 297 -3.71 -6.88 7.76
C LEU A 297 -3.40 -7.63 6.45
N PHE A 298 -2.17 -7.57 5.96
CA PHE A 298 -1.74 -8.31 4.78
C PHE A 298 -1.91 -9.83 4.94
N LEU A 299 -1.44 -10.40 6.06
CA LEU A 299 -1.58 -11.81 6.40
C LEU A 299 -3.06 -12.22 6.49
N THR A 300 -3.92 -11.39 7.10
CA THR A 300 -5.37 -11.63 7.15
C THR A 300 -5.96 -11.91 5.76
N TYR A 301 -5.52 -11.19 4.73
CA TYR A 301 -6.00 -11.40 3.36
C TYR A 301 -5.46 -12.68 2.70
N ILE A 302 -4.29 -13.19 3.11
CA ILE A 302 -3.63 -14.30 2.42
C ILE A 302 -3.67 -15.64 3.16
N CYS A 303 -3.97 -15.63 4.46
CA CYS A 303 -4.15 -16.84 5.28
C CYS A 303 -5.61 -17.29 5.22
N ASP A 304 -5.85 -18.60 5.11
CA ASP A 304 -7.22 -19.14 5.06
C ASP A 304 -7.83 -19.23 6.46
N GLU A 305 -7.06 -19.71 7.45
CA GLU A 305 -7.46 -19.85 8.86
C GLU A 305 -6.97 -18.68 9.72
N CYS A 306 -7.77 -18.32 10.72
CA CYS A 306 -7.44 -17.35 11.77
C CYS A 306 -7.98 -17.84 13.10
N THR A 307 -7.14 -17.82 14.14
CA THR A 307 -7.43 -18.38 15.46
C THR A 307 -8.22 -17.45 16.37
N ASP A 308 -8.11 -16.12 16.20
CA ASP A 308 -8.86 -15.15 17.01
C ASP A 308 -9.28 -13.92 16.17
N THR A 309 -10.60 -13.72 16.04
CA THR A 309 -11.22 -12.55 15.40
C THR A 309 -12.09 -11.80 16.41
N HIS A 310 -11.49 -10.88 17.17
CA HIS A 310 -12.26 -9.98 18.04
C HIS A 310 -12.52 -8.66 17.31
N SER A 311 -13.80 -8.32 17.11
CA SER A 311 -14.21 -6.99 16.70
C SER A 311 -13.97 -5.99 17.83
N PHE A 312 -13.56 -4.77 17.51
CA PHE A 312 -13.55 -3.68 18.49
C PHE A 312 -14.97 -3.48 19.06
N GLN A 313 -15.08 -3.46 20.38
CA GLN A 313 -16.31 -3.13 21.09
C GLN A 313 -16.03 -1.92 21.98
N CYS A 314 -16.88 -0.90 21.86
CA CYS A 314 -16.86 0.22 22.80
C CYS A 314 -17.39 -0.29 24.15
N ASP A 315 -16.56 -0.26 25.18
CA ASP A 315 -17.02 -0.48 26.55
C ASP A 315 -17.63 0.83 27.07
N SER A 316 -18.96 0.93 27.05
CA SER A 316 -19.69 2.12 27.52
C SER A 316 -19.59 2.33 29.03
N ASN A 317 -19.02 1.40 29.79
CA ASN A 317 -18.89 1.49 31.25
C ASN A 317 -17.49 1.90 31.73
N ARG A 318 -16.53 2.13 30.83
CA ARG A 318 -15.17 2.54 31.22
C ARG A 318 -15.16 4.03 31.60
N LYS A 319 -15.20 4.32 32.90
CA LYS A 319 -14.94 5.68 33.43
C LYS A 319 -13.53 6.11 32.99
N VAL A 320 -13.45 7.24 32.31
CA VAL A 320 -12.17 7.92 32.05
C VAL A 320 -11.68 8.41 33.40
N GLU A 321 -10.63 7.80 33.95
CA GLU A 321 -9.90 8.39 35.06
C GLU A 321 -9.23 9.66 34.53
N ALA A 322 -9.60 10.79 35.11
CA ALA A 322 -8.93 12.05 34.85
C ALA A 322 -7.50 11.92 35.39
N ASP A 323 -6.53 12.12 34.51
CA ASP A 323 -5.13 12.23 34.89
C ASP A 323 -4.96 13.61 35.54
N ASP A 324 -5.10 13.66 36.87
CA ASP A 324 -4.80 14.84 37.68
C ASP A 324 -3.28 15.02 37.71
N THR A 325 -2.71 15.63 36.66
CA THR A 325 -1.40 16.27 36.76
C THR A 325 -1.61 17.73 37.14
N ASP A 326 -1.64 17.95 38.46
CA ASP A 326 -1.50 19.24 39.13
C ASP A 326 -0.02 19.66 39.02
N ASP A 327 0.29 20.55 38.08
CA ASP A 327 1.60 21.20 37.96
C ASP A 327 1.63 22.41 38.92
N GLY A 328 2.21 22.19 40.11
CA GLY A 328 2.63 23.24 41.05
C GLY A 328 4.08 23.69 40.82
#